data_AF-F5L5N4-F1
#
_entry.id   AF-F5L5N4-F1
#
_cell.length_a   1.000
_cell.length_b   1.000
_cell.length_c   1.000
_cell.angle_alpha   90.00
_cell.angle_beta   90.00
_cell.angle_gamma   90.00
#
_symmetry.space_group_name_H-M   'P 1'
#
loop_
_entity.id
_entity.type
_entity.pdbx_description
1 polymer ?
#
loop_
_entity_poly.entity_id
_entity_poly.type
_entity_poly.pdbx_seq_one_letter_code
_entity_poly.pdbx_strand_id
1 'polypeptide(L)' 'MVPRYVEFTNAFPKTATERIQKFKLKEMGIGNAWDREKAGYVVKRD' A
#
# COMPACT_ATOMS: atom_id res chain seq x y z
N MET A 1 13.29 -0.64 -7.31
CA MET A 1 12.10 -1.52 -7.22
C MET A 1 10.84 -0.66 -7.13
N VAL A 2 9.90 -0.75 -8.08
CA VAL A 2 8.68 0.07 -8.11
C VAL A 2 7.47 -0.77 -7.65
N PRO A 3 6.68 -0.33 -6.64
CA PRO A 3 5.49 -1.05 -6.17
C PRO A 3 4.43 -1.25 -7.26
N ARG A 4 3.64 -2.32 -7.16
CA ARG A 4 2.50 -2.56 -8.08
C ARG A 4 1.22 -1.85 -7.63
N TYR A 5 0.96 -1.86 -6.32
CA TYR A 5 -0.25 -1.31 -5.72
C TYR A 5 0.10 -0.10 -4.86
N VAL A 6 -0.66 0.99 -5.00
CA VAL A 6 -0.52 2.21 -4.20
C VAL A 6 -1.90 2.68 -3.75
N GLU A 7 -2.07 2.94 -2.45
CA GLU A 7 -3.29 3.50 -1.88
C GLU A 7 -2.94 4.71 -1.01
N PHE A 8 -3.71 5.77 -1.14
CA PHE A 8 -3.65 6.90 -0.21
C PHE A 8 -4.61 6.66 0.94
N THR A 9 -4.16 6.89 2.16
CA THR A 9 -4.99 6.84 3.35
C THR A 9 -4.91 8.15 4.12
N ASN A 10 -6.01 8.54 4.76
CA ASN A 10 -6.06 9.73 5.60
C ASN A 10 -5.20 9.57 6.86
N ALA A 11 -5.05 8.35 7.38
CA ALA A 11 -4.26 8.07 8.56
C ALA A 11 -3.78 6.61 8.59
N PHE A 12 -2.59 6.40 9.17
CA PHE A 12 -2.10 5.06 9.47
C PHE A 12 -2.67 4.57 10.81
N PRO A 13 -2.95 3.26 10.93
CA PRO A 13 -3.25 2.66 12.23
C PRO A 13 -1.99 2.74 13.10
N LYS A 14 -2.14 3.28 14.31
CA LYS A 14 -1.02 3.50 15.25
C LYS A 14 -1.28 2.84 16.60
N THR A 15 -0.19 2.51 17.30
CA THR A 15 -0.22 2.11 18.71
C THR A 15 -0.45 3.34 19.60
N ALA A 16 -0.71 3.13 20.89
CA ALA A 16 -0.76 4.21 21.88
C ALA A 16 0.56 5.02 21.99
N THR A 17 1.66 4.48 21.45
CA THR A 17 2.99 5.12 21.36
C THR A 17 3.29 5.68 19.97
N GLU A 18 2.26 5.92 19.14
CA GLU A 18 2.34 6.51 17.79
C GLU A 18 3.09 5.67 16.74
N ARG A 19 3.45 4.42 17.03
CA ARG A 19 4.11 3.53 16.06
C ARG A 19 3.08 2.94 15.10
N ILE A 20 3.42 2.88 13.80
CA ILE A 20 2.56 2.29 12.78
C ILE A 20 2.37 0.78 13.04
N GLN A 21 1.11 0.35 13.07
CA GLN A 21 0.72 -1.05 13.22
C GLN A 21 0.75 -1.77 11.86
N LYS A 22 1.94 -2.18 11.42
CA LYS A 22 2.13 -2.84 10.10
C LYS A 22 1.29 -4.11 9.91
N PHE A 23 0.96 -4.84 10.98
CA PHE A 23 0.13 -6.05 10.88
C PHE A 23 -1.29 -5.72 10.42
N LYS A 24 -1.90 -4.65 10.95
CA LYS A 24 -3.21 -4.17 10.50
C LYS A 24 -3.21 -3.76 9.03
N LEU A 25 -2.12 -3.13 8.57
CA LEU A 25 -1.97 -2.79 7.15
C LEU A 25 -1.93 -4.03 6.25
N LYS A 26 -1.34 -5.14 6.73
CA LYS A 26 -1.35 -6.42 6.00
C LYS A 26 -2.76 -7.03 5.97
N GLU A 27 -3.50 -6.96 7.08
CA GLU A 27 -4.88 -7.44 7.17
C GLU A 27 -5.84 -6.65 6.26
N MET A 28 -5.63 -5.34 6.13
CA MET A 28 -6.37 -4.48 5.19
C MET A 28 -6.15 -4.87 3.72
N GLY A 29 -5.00 -5.47 3.40
CA GLY A 29 -4.69 -5.96 2.07
C GLY A 29 -4.57 -4.84 1.03
N ILE A 30 -5.03 -5.12 -0.19
CA ILE A 30 -4.91 -4.19 -1.34
C ILE A 30 -6.03 -3.14 -1.33
N GLY A 31 -7.14 -3.35 -0.62
CA GLY A 31 -8.22 -2.36 -0.50
C GLY A 31 -8.70 -1.82 -1.86
N ASN A 32 -8.74 -0.49 -1.96
CA ASN A 32 -9.02 0.26 -3.19
C ASN A 32 -7.74 0.78 -3.86
N ALA A 33 -6.60 0.14 -3.60
CA ALA A 33 -5.32 0.56 -4.16
C ALA A 33 -5.37 0.63 -5.69
N TRP A 34 -4.71 1.65 -6.21
CA TRP A 34 -4.44 1.77 -7.63
C TRP A 34 -3.45 0.68 -8.06
N ASP A 35 -3.83 -0.12 -9.06
CA ASP A 35 -2.97 -1.12 -9.69
C ASP A 35 -2.35 -0.53 -10.96
N ARG A 36 -1.03 -0.34 -10.93
CA ARG A 36 -0.31 0.24 -12.07
C ARG A 36 -0.44 -0.60 -13.35
N GLU A 37 -0.55 -1.93 -13.23
CA GLU A 37 -0.66 -2.81 -14.39
C GLU A 37 -2.03 -2.70 -15.04
N LYS A 38 -3.10 -2.56 -14.23
CA LYS A 38 -4.45 -2.28 -14.76
C LYS A 38 -4.53 -0.93 -15.46
N ALA A 39 -3.73 0.05 -15.01
CA ALA A 39 -3.60 1.35 -15.65
C ALA A 39 -2.67 1.34 -16.89
N GLY A 40 -2.10 0.20 -17.27
CA GLY A 40 -1.22 0.06 -18.44
C GLY A 40 0.26 0.39 -18.19
N TYR A 41 0.65 0.70 -16.95
CA TYR A 41 2.03 1.02 -16.58
C TYR A 41 2.82 -0.22 -16.15
N VAL A 42 3.60 -0.76 -17.10
CA VAL A 42 4.47 -1.92 -16.87
C VAL A 42 5.92 -1.46 -16.71
N VAL A 43 6.50 -1.74 -15.53
CA VAL A 43 7.90 -1.41 -15.21
C VAL A 43 8.78 -2.64 -15.47
N LYS A 44 9.87 -2.47 -16.24
CA LYS A 44 10.92 -3.48 -16.36
C LYS A 44 11.60 -3.68 -15.00
N ARG A 45 11.75 -4.94 -14.58
CA ARG A 45 12.55 -5.29 -13.40
C ARG A 45 13.98 -5.55 -13.88
N ASP A 46 14.92 -4.76 -13.40
CA ASP A 46 16.36 -5.05 -13.47
C ASP A 46 16.73 -6.10 -12.41
#